data_AF-A0AAD9B8I4-F1
#
_entry.id   AF-A0AAD9B8I4-F1
#
_cell.length_a   1.000
_cell.length_b   1.000
_cell.length_c   1.000
_cell.angle_alpha   90.00
_cell.angle_beta   90.00
_cell.angle_gamma   90.00
#
_symmetry.space_group_name_H-M   'P 1'
#
loop_
_entity.id
_entity.type
_entity.pdbx_description
1 polymer ?
#
loop_
_entity_poly.entity_id
_entity_poly.type
_entity_poly.pdbx_seq_one_letter_code
_entity_poly.pdbx_strand_id
1 'polypeptide(L)'
;MDPNLNMVLILLLAVTTVTVLAQRRRPASKPKVTTDEWNFRDGSDKVNMRGVANLTQMLDDWRFDIMSQMRGLLQNDHQSVLPDYARIKPLSEALNDLYTEFNALKAHLGDLTEKFSAIETFIDEVKASRTTNTNTNADAGSAPSGGIGPVVRQGGRRVIKKKPTTS
;
A
#
# COMPACT_ATOMS: atom_id res chain seq x y z
N MET A 1 -54.82 24.65 -73.76
CA MET A 1 -53.96 23.72 -73.00
C MET A 1 -53.04 23.09 -74.00
N ASP A 2 -51.80 23.55 -74.04
CA ASP A 2 -50.92 23.28 -75.17
C ASP A 2 -50.41 21.83 -75.06
N PRO A 3 -50.61 21.00 -76.10
CA PRO A 3 -50.26 19.58 -76.05
C PRO A 3 -48.76 19.36 -75.79
N ASN A 4 -47.93 20.33 -76.20
CA ASN A 4 -46.49 20.34 -75.96
C ASN A 4 -46.15 20.53 -74.48
N LEU A 5 -46.91 21.35 -73.73
CA LEU A 5 -46.69 21.55 -72.30
C LEU A 5 -47.09 20.30 -71.51
N ASN A 6 -48.18 19.63 -71.92
CA ASN A 6 -48.62 18.38 -71.30
C ASN A 6 -47.64 17.22 -71.57
N MET A 7 -47.06 17.16 -72.77
CA MET A 7 -46.00 16.19 -73.10
C MET A 7 -44.73 16.42 -72.28
N VAL A 8 -44.30 17.68 -72.13
CA VAL A 8 -43.14 18.02 -71.28
C VAL A 8 -43.41 17.68 -69.82
N LEU A 9 -44.61 17.96 -69.31
CA LEU A 9 -45.00 17.62 -67.94
C LEU A 9 -45.00 16.09 -67.71
N ILE A 10 -45.54 15.32 -68.66
CA ILE A 10 -45.53 13.84 -68.60
C ILE A 10 -44.10 13.30 -68.68
N LEU A 11 -43.24 13.88 -69.53
CA LEU A 11 -41.83 13.51 -69.62
C LEU A 11 -41.09 13.79 -68.29
N LEU A 12 -41.34 14.94 -67.67
CA LEU A 12 -40.74 15.34 -66.39
C LEU A 12 -41.23 14.43 -65.25
N LEU A 13 -42.51 14.04 -65.28
CA LEU A 13 -43.10 13.09 -64.33
C LEU A 13 -42.57 11.65 -64.52
N ALA A 14 -42.31 11.25 -65.77
CA ALA A 14 -41.65 9.97 -66.07
C ALA A 14 -40.18 9.96 -65.63
N VAL A 15 -39.43 11.05 -65.83
CA VAL A 15 -38.02 11.15 -65.41
C VAL A 15 -37.90 11.19 -63.87
N THR A 16 -38.79 11.88 -63.19
CA THR A 16 -38.83 11.91 -61.71
C THR A 16 -39.21 10.55 -61.12
N THR A 17 -40.16 9.82 -61.72
CA THR A 17 -40.49 8.46 -61.26
C THR A 17 -39.35 7.47 -61.55
N VAL A 18 -38.68 7.55 -62.69
CA VAL A 18 -37.52 6.70 -63.00
C VAL A 18 -36.34 7.00 -62.08
N THR A 19 -36.08 8.26 -61.73
CA THR A 19 -35.01 8.62 -60.77
C THR A 19 -35.36 8.20 -59.34
N VAL A 20 -36.62 8.29 -58.92
CA VAL A 20 -37.08 7.78 -57.61
C VAL A 20 -37.04 6.24 -57.55
N LEU A 21 -37.41 5.53 -58.63
CA LEU A 21 -37.28 4.07 -58.68
C LEU A 21 -35.82 3.60 -58.80
N ALA A 22 -34.96 4.36 -59.48
CA ALA A 22 -33.52 4.08 -59.55
C ALA A 22 -32.82 4.34 -58.20
N GLN A 23 -33.25 5.36 -57.44
CA GLN A 23 -32.81 5.58 -56.06
C GLN A 23 -33.31 4.48 -55.10
N ARG A 24 -34.54 4.00 -55.29
CA ARG A 24 -35.14 2.90 -54.50
C ARG A 24 -34.54 1.52 -54.80
N ARG A 25 -33.78 1.38 -55.90
CA ARG A 25 -33.00 0.18 -56.26
C ARG A 25 -31.52 0.27 -55.91
N ARG A 26 -31.10 1.22 -55.08
CA ARG A 26 -29.94 0.94 -54.24
C ARG A 26 -30.39 -0.09 -53.21
N PRO A 27 -29.71 -1.24 -53.06
CA PRO A 27 -29.92 -2.04 -51.86
C PRO A 27 -29.78 -1.08 -50.69
N ALA A 28 -30.73 -1.11 -49.77
CA ALA A 28 -30.54 -0.53 -48.46
C ALA A 28 -29.34 -1.25 -47.85
N SER A 29 -28.13 -0.74 -48.10
CA SER A 29 -26.97 -1.02 -47.28
C SER A 29 -27.34 -0.42 -45.94
N LYS A 30 -27.81 -1.32 -45.09
CA LYS A 30 -27.99 -1.19 -43.64
C LYS A 30 -26.86 -0.33 -43.06
N PRO A 31 -27.15 0.43 -41.99
CA PRO A 31 -26.25 1.44 -41.45
C PRO A 31 -24.85 0.87 -41.33
N LYS A 32 -23.86 1.71 -41.62
CA LYS A 32 -22.45 1.52 -41.31
C LYS A 32 -22.30 1.24 -39.82
N VAL A 33 -22.58 0.01 -39.44
CA VAL A 33 -22.20 -0.60 -38.18
C VAL A 33 -20.73 -0.89 -38.37
N THR A 34 -19.91 0.03 -37.90
CA THR A 34 -18.50 -0.19 -37.59
C THR A 34 -18.42 -1.18 -36.43
N THR A 35 -18.80 -2.42 -36.67
CA THR A 35 -18.57 -3.53 -35.76
C THR A 35 -17.68 -4.49 -36.51
N ASP A 36 -16.55 -4.79 -35.89
CA ASP A 36 -15.78 -6.02 -36.04
C ASP A 36 -16.68 -7.26 -35.89
N GLU A 37 -17.69 -7.41 -36.75
CA GLU A 37 -18.55 -8.58 -36.76
C GLU A 37 -17.82 -9.64 -37.57
N TRP A 38 -17.14 -10.51 -36.84
CA TRP A 38 -16.43 -11.64 -37.42
C TRP A 38 -17.45 -12.59 -38.08
N ASN A 39 -17.56 -12.49 -39.41
CA ASN A 39 -18.27 -13.42 -40.29
C ASN A 39 -17.71 -14.86 -40.25
N PHE A 40 -18.03 -15.65 -39.22
CA PHE A 40 -17.62 -17.05 -39.06
C PHE A 40 -17.98 -17.99 -40.23
N ARG A 41 -18.93 -17.60 -41.09
CA ARG A 41 -19.32 -18.36 -42.28
C ARG A 41 -18.42 -18.09 -43.48
N ASP A 42 -17.75 -16.94 -43.52
CA ASP A 42 -16.85 -16.59 -44.61
C ASP A 42 -15.58 -17.47 -44.51
N GLY A 43 -15.34 -18.27 -45.54
CA GLY A 43 -14.25 -19.26 -45.56
C GLY A 43 -14.60 -20.67 -45.06
N SER A 44 -15.79 -20.89 -44.48
CA SER A 44 -16.23 -22.21 -43.99
C SER A 44 -16.39 -23.27 -45.09
N ASP A 45 -16.75 -22.87 -46.30
CA ASP A 45 -16.83 -23.78 -47.47
C ASP A 45 -15.45 -24.11 -48.06
N LYS A 46 -14.40 -23.38 -47.65
CA LYS A 46 -13.01 -23.56 -48.14
C LYS A 46 -12.21 -24.53 -47.27
N VAL A 47 -12.76 -24.95 -46.12
CA VAL A 47 -12.08 -25.87 -45.21
C VAL A 47 -12.53 -27.31 -45.45
N ASN A 48 -11.55 -28.22 -45.60
CA ASN A 48 -11.82 -29.64 -45.75
C ASN A 48 -12.29 -30.22 -44.40
N MET A 49 -13.61 -30.36 -44.22
CA MET A 49 -14.26 -30.88 -43.00
C MET A 49 -13.68 -32.23 -42.52
N ARG A 50 -13.14 -33.04 -43.43
CA ARG A 50 -12.49 -34.31 -43.10
C ARG A 50 -11.12 -34.14 -42.42
N GLY A 51 -10.40 -33.07 -42.76
CA GLY A 51 -9.16 -32.66 -42.08
C GLY A 51 -9.41 -31.94 -40.76
N VAL A 52 -10.59 -31.32 -40.60
CA VAL A 52 -11.02 -30.67 -39.34
C VAL A 52 -11.15 -31.70 -38.21
N ALA A 53 -11.55 -32.95 -38.49
CA ALA A 53 -11.58 -34.00 -37.46
C ALA A 53 -10.20 -34.27 -36.84
N ASN A 54 -9.15 -34.33 -37.67
CA ASN A 54 -7.77 -34.53 -37.20
C ASN A 54 -7.24 -33.28 -36.47
N LEU A 55 -7.54 -32.08 -37.00
CA LEU A 55 -7.15 -30.83 -36.35
C LEU A 55 -7.84 -30.66 -34.99
N THR A 56 -9.15 -30.89 -34.90
CA THR A 56 -9.92 -30.83 -33.64
C THR A 56 -9.37 -31.83 -32.62
N GLN A 57 -8.98 -33.03 -33.05
CA GLN A 57 -8.36 -34.01 -32.18
C GLN A 57 -6.99 -33.54 -31.68
N MET A 58 -6.13 -33.03 -32.57
CA MET A 58 -4.83 -32.46 -32.18
C MET A 58 -4.99 -31.28 -31.20
N LEU A 59 -6.00 -30.42 -31.41
CA LEU A 59 -6.30 -29.32 -30.47
C LEU A 59 -6.79 -29.83 -29.12
N ASP A 60 -7.60 -30.90 -29.08
CA ASP A 60 -8.08 -31.46 -27.82
C ASP A 60 -6.96 -32.20 -27.06
N ASP A 61 -6.07 -32.89 -27.78
CA ASP A 61 -4.86 -33.51 -27.23
C ASP A 61 -3.94 -32.44 -26.62
N TRP A 62 -3.70 -31.32 -27.33
CA TRP A 62 -2.92 -30.19 -26.79
C TRP A 62 -3.60 -29.53 -25.60
N ARG A 63 -4.92 -29.36 -25.66
CA ARG A 63 -5.70 -28.82 -24.55
C ARG A 63 -5.53 -29.70 -23.30
N PHE A 64 -5.62 -31.02 -23.46
CA PHE A 64 -5.44 -31.96 -22.37
C PHE A 64 -4.01 -31.92 -21.83
N ASP A 65 -3.01 -31.94 -22.70
CA ASP A 65 -1.60 -31.94 -22.32
C ASP A 65 -1.23 -30.65 -21.56
N ILE A 66 -1.65 -29.48 -22.05
CA ILE A 66 -1.41 -28.20 -21.37
C ILE A 66 -2.10 -28.16 -19.99
N MET A 67 -3.37 -28.57 -19.90
CA MET A 67 -4.07 -28.58 -18.61
C MET A 67 -3.48 -29.58 -17.62
N SER A 68 -3.04 -30.74 -18.11
CA SER A 68 -2.37 -31.76 -17.31
C SER A 68 -1.03 -31.25 -16.78
N GLN A 69 -0.21 -30.64 -17.65
CA GLN A 69 1.07 -30.03 -17.28
C GLN A 69 0.87 -28.88 -16.30
N MET A 70 -0.08 -27.98 -16.55
CA MET A 70 -0.39 -26.87 -15.65
C MET A 70 -0.85 -27.37 -14.28
N ARG A 71 -1.73 -28.39 -14.24
CA ARG A 71 -2.14 -29.02 -13.00
C ARG A 71 -0.96 -29.67 -12.29
N GLY A 72 -0.08 -30.35 -13.03
CA GLY A 72 1.15 -30.95 -12.52
C GLY A 72 2.06 -29.94 -11.86
N LEU A 73 2.28 -28.79 -12.49
CA LEU A 73 3.07 -27.68 -11.94
C LEU A 73 2.40 -27.09 -10.70
N LEU A 74 1.10 -26.78 -10.73
CA LEU A 74 0.41 -26.24 -9.56
C LEU A 74 0.36 -27.22 -8.38
N GLN A 75 0.27 -28.53 -8.64
CA GLN A 75 0.16 -29.53 -7.59
C GLN A 75 1.49 -30.02 -7.05
N ASN A 76 2.54 -30.09 -7.86
CA ASN A 76 3.83 -30.67 -7.46
C ASN A 76 4.96 -29.64 -7.38
N ASP A 77 4.84 -28.53 -8.10
CA ASP A 77 5.86 -27.48 -8.20
C ASP A 77 5.23 -26.08 -8.02
N HIS A 78 4.39 -25.95 -7.00
CA HIS A 78 3.67 -24.70 -6.72
C HIS A 78 4.61 -23.52 -6.37
N GLN A 79 5.88 -23.80 -6.05
CA GLN A 79 6.89 -22.77 -5.74
C GLN A 79 7.51 -22.14 -6.99
N SER A 80 7.42 -22.75 -8.18
CA SER A 80 7.90 -22.14 -9.43
C SER A 80 6.88 -21.18 -10.05
N VAL A 81 5.60 -21.35 -9.71
CA VAL A 81 4.47 -20.55 -10.25
C VAL A 81 4.10 -19.39 -9.32
N LEU A 82 4.22 -19.59 -8.01
CA LEU A 82 4.03 -18.51 -7.04
C LEU A 82 5.38 -17.83 -6.77
N PRO A 83 5.41 -16.51 -6.57
CA PRO A 83 6.57 -15.86 -5.95
C PRO A 83 6.99 -16.65 -4.71
N ASP A 84 8.29 -16.81 -4.50
CA ASP A 84 8.84 -17.69 -3.46
C ASP A 84 8.55 -17.13 -2.05
N TYR A 85 7.30 -17.22 -1.60
CA TYR A 85 6.82 -16.67 -0.34
C TYR A 85 7.45 -17.40 0.86
N ALA A 86 8.02 -18.58 0.64
CA ALA A 86 8.88 -19.25 1.61
C ALA A 86 10.10 -18.38 2.01
N ARG A 87 10.62 -17.52 1.11
CA ARG A 87 11.71 -16.57 1.43
C ARG A 87 11.26 -15.34 2.20
N ILE A 88 9.97 -14.99 2.18
CA ILE A 88 9.47 -13.81 2.89
C ILE A 88 9.38 -14.05 4.40
N LYS A 89 9.13 -15.29 4.84
CA LYS A 89 9.00 -15.61 6.27
C LYS A 89 10.30 -15.39 7.07
N PRO A 90 11.48 -15.90 6.65
CA PRO A 90 12.74 -15.59 7.33
C PRO A 90 13.05 -14.09 7.39
N LEU A 91 12.67 -13.35 6.34
CA LEU A 91 12.87 -11.90 6.30
C LEU A 91 11.97 -11.18 7.30
N SER A 92 10.73 -11.64 7.49
CA SER A 92 9.81 -11.11 8.50
C SER A 92 10.28 -11.39 9.93
N GLU A 93 10.90 -12.55 10.16
CA GLU A 93 11.48 -12.93 11.45
C GLU A 93 12.72 -12.08 11.76
N ALA A 94 13.64 -11.93 10.80
CA ALA A 94 14.80 -11.05 10.95
C ALA A 94 14.41 -9.58 11.20
N LEU A 95 13.31 -9.10 10.59
CA LEU A 95 12.77 -7.76 10.87
C LEU A 95 12.20 -7.64 12.29
N ASN A 96 11.51 -8.67 12.78
CA ASN A 96 11.00 -8.72 14.14
C ASN A 96 12.15 -8.70 15.16
N ASP A 97 13.19 -9.49 14.90
CA ASP A 97 14.38 -9.56 15.76
C ASP A 97 15.09 -8.20 15.80
N LEU A 98 15.30 -7.57 14.65
CA LEU A 98 15.88 -6.23 14.56
C LEU A 98 15.05 -5.18 15.32
N TYR A 99 13.72 -5.29 15.28
CA TYR A 99 12.83 -4.41 16.04
C TYR A 99 13.00 -4.60 17.56
N THR A 100 13.16 -5.84 18.02
CA THR A 100 13.41 -6.12 19.44
C THR A 100 14.79 -5.61 19.88
N GLU A 101 15.83 -5.81 19.06
CA GLU A 101 17.17 -5.28 19.34
C GLU A 101 17.21 -3.75 19.35
N PHE A 102 16.50 -3.11 18.42
CA PHE A 102 16.37 -1.66 18.40
C PHE A 102 15.70 -1.12 19.67
N ASN A 103 14.64 -1.78 20.14
CA ASN A 103 14.00 -1.41 21.40
C ASN A 103 14.89 -1.65 22.61
N ALA A 104 15.67 -2.74 22.62
CA ALA A 104 16.67 -2.99 23.65
C ALA A 104 17.77 -1.91 23.65
N LEU A 105 18.23 -1.50 22.47
CA LEU A 105 19.20 -0.41 22.30
C LEU A 105 18.62 0.92 22.80
N LYS A 106 17.34 1.20 22.50
CA LYS A 106 16.64 2.38 22.99
C LYS A 106 16.55 2.40 24.51
N ALA A 107 16.24 1.26 25.13
CA ALA A 107 16.24 1.13 26.59
C ALA A 107 17.64 1.40 27.16
N HIS A 108 18.68 0.80 26.56
CA HIS A 108 20.06 1.02 26.99
C HIS A 108 20.50 2.49 26.85
N LEU A 109 20.04 3.20 25.81
CA LEU A 109 20.27 4.64 25.68
C LEU A 109 19.58 5.44 26.79
N GLY A 110 18.33 5.07 27.12
CA GLY A 110 17.59 5.66 28.24
C GLY A 110 18.34 5.49 29.57
N ASP A 111 18.80 4.27 29.85
CA ASP A 111 19.60 3.97 31.05
C ASP A 111 20.91 4.77 31.06
N LEU A 112 21.57 4.93 29.91
CA LEU A 112 22.81 5.70 29.81
C LEU A 112 22.56 7.19 30.05
N THR A 113 21.49 7.75 29.50
CA THR A 113 21.06 9.14 29.76
C THR A 113 20.77 9.36 31.24
N GLU A 114 20.08 8.44 31.91
CA GLU A 114 19.84 8.53 33.35
C GLU A 114 21.15 8.50 34.15
N LYS A 115 22.09 7.62 33.78
CA LYS A 115 23.43 7.59 34.40
C LYS A 115 24.21 8.88 34.19
N PHE A 116 24.16 9.48 33.00
CA PHE A 116 24.79 10.79 32.75
C PHE A 116 24.15 11.88 33.61
N SER A 117 22.82 11.91 33.73
CA SER A 117 22.12 12.87 34.59
C SER A 117 22.51 12.70 36.07
N ALA A 118 22.60 11.45 36.56
CA ALA A 118 23.07 11.18 37.91
C ALA A 118 24.53 11.64 38.12
N ILE A 119 25.42 11.41 37.14
CA ILE A 119 26.81 11.87 37.20
C ILE A 119 26.89 13.40 37.19
N GLU A 120 26.10 14.10 36.37
CA GLU A 120 26.03 15.55 36.38
C GLU A 120 25.61 16.09 37.75
N THR A 121 24.57 15.50 38.36
CA THR A 121 24.14 15.90 39.70
C THR A 121 25.20 15.64 40.77
N PHE A 122 25.94 14.52 40.67
CA PHE A 122 27.04 14.22 41.59
C PHE A 122 28.19 15.23 41.43
N ILE A 123 28.53 15.62 40.20
CA ILE A 123 29.55 16.64 39.95
C ILE A 123 29.11 17.99 40.53
N ASP A 124 27.84 18.36 40.36
CA ASP A 124 27.28 19.59 40.94
C ASP A 124 27.31 19.57 42.47
N GLU A 125 26.97 18.44 43.10
CA GLU A 125 27.04 18.27 44.56
C GLU A 125 28.48 18.35 45.09
N VAL A 126 29.45 17.71 44.42
CA VAL A 126 30.88 17.77 44.79
C VAL A 126 31.42 19.19 44.62
N LYS A 127 31.04 19.87 43.53
CA LYS A 127 31.44 21.26 43.28
C LYS A 127 30.83 22.21 44.32
N ALA A 128 29.54 22.07 44.62
CA ALA A 128 28.87 22.83 45.66
C ALA A 128 29.54 22.60 47.03
N SER A 129 29.80 21.34 47.38
CA SER A 129 30.51 20.96 48.61
C SER A 129 31.90 21.61 48.70
N ARG A 130 32.64 21.67 47.59
CA ARG A 130 33.95 22.34 47.52
C ARG A 130 33.82 23.84 47.76
N THR A 131 32.82 24.49 47.16
CA THR A 131 32.55 25.93 47.36
C THR A 131 32.09 26.24 48.78
N THR A 132 31.26 25.39 49.39
CA THR A 132 30.85 25.52 50.79
C THR A 132 32.04 25.37 51.73
N ASN A 133 32.92 24.39 51.49
CA ASN A 133 34.10 24.14 52.32
C ASN A 133 35.18 25.24 52.20
N THR A 134 35.25 25.94 51.05
CA THR A 134 36.08 27.15 50.93
C THR A 134 35.49 28.35 51.63
N ASN A 135 34.16 28.47 51.72
CA ASN A 135 33.50 29.56 52.46
C ASN A 135 33.58 29.36 53.98
N THR A 136 33.58 28.14 54.50
CA THR A 136 33.75 27.87 55.95
C THR A 136 35.18 28.11 56.44
N ASN A 137 36.19 28.03 55.57
CA ASN A 137 37.57 28.39 55.92
C ASN A 137 37.89 29.90 55.78
N ALA A 138 37.03 30.67 55.09
CA ALA A 138 37.15 32.12 55.01
C ALA A 138 36.47 32.86 56.19
N ASP A 139 35.67 32.16 57.00
CA ASP A 139 34.90 32.73 58.12
C ASP A 139 35.38 32.23 59.51
N ALA A 140 36.52 31.54 59.58
CA ALA A 140 37.14 31.11 60.86
C ALA A 140 38.06 32.18 61.45
N GLY A 141 37.57 33.42 61.53
CA GLY A 141 38.36 34.58 61.91
C GLY A 141 37.57 35.73 62.52
N SER A 142 36.62 35.46 63.41
CA SER A 142 36.16 36.43 64.43
C SER A 142 35.46 35.73 65.60
N ALA A 143 36.04 35.89 66.78
CA ALA A 143 35.57 35.32 68.06
C ALA A 143 34.25 35.97 68.53
N PRO A 144 33.55 35.37 69.52
CA PRO A 144 32.15 35.65 69.83
C PRO A 144 32.01 36.85 70.77
N SER A 145 30.98 37.67 70.56
CA SER A 145 30.52 38.62 71.57
C SER A 145 29.01 38.47 71.76
N GLY A 146 28.61 38.38 73.03
CA GLY A 146 27.32 37.87 73.47
C GLY A 146 26.11 38.78 73.22
N GLY A 147 24.93 38.21 73.47
CA GLY A 147 23.67 38.93 73.46
C GLY A 147 22.48 37.97 73.63
N ILE A 148 21.79 38.09 74.77
CA ILE A 148 20.61 37.33 75.17
C ILE A 148 19.38 37.78 74.36
N GLY A 149 18.53 36.86 73.93
CA GLY A 149 17.16 37.16 73.49
C GLY A 149 16.36 35.90 73.10
N PRO A 150 15.20 35.63 73.73
CA PRO A 150 14.31 34.52 73.36
C PRO A 150 13.24 34.97 72.34
N VAL A 151 12.50 34.02 71.74
CA VAL A 151 11.13 34.08 71.13
C VAL A 151 11.10 33.17 69.88
N VAL A 152 10.50 31.95 69.96
CA VAL A 152 9.08 31.61 69.64
C VAL A 152 8.88 31.47 68.11
N ARG A 153 8.18 30.51 67.50
CA ARG A 153 7.26 29.42 67.89
C ARG A 153 7.00 28.58 66.62
N GLN A 154 6.61 27.31 66.83
CA GLN A 154 5.60 26.50 66.11
C GLN A 154 5.68 26.35 64.57
N GLY A 155 5.34 25.20 63.99
CA GLY A 155 4.52 24.12 64.51
C GLY A 155 4.76 22.82 63.78
N GLY A 156 4.65 21.73 64.53
CA GLY A 156 4.59 20.39 63.96
C GLY A 156 3.26 20.14 63.26
N ARG A 157 3.20 19.05 62.50
CA ARG A 157 2.23 17.95 62.71
C ARG A 157 2.47 16.81 61.72
N ARG A 158 3.04 15.74 62.28
CA ARG A 158 2.67 14.32 62.15
C ARG A 158 2.64 13.63 60.78
N VAL A 159 3.52 12.62 60.70
CA VAL A 159 3.24 11.17 60.52
C VAL A 159 2.25 10.77 59.42
N ILE A 160 2.74 10.03 58.41
CA ILE A 160 2.31 8.64 58.18
C ILE A 160 3.34 7.79 57.43
N LYS A 161 3.79 6.76 58.13
CA LYS A 161 4.47 5.56 57.65
C LYS A 161 3.46 4.67 56.94
N LYS A 162 3.73 4.21 55.72
CA LYS A 162 3.35 2.87 55.25
C LYS A 162 4.42 2.31 54.31
N LYS A 163 4.89 1.11 54.66
CA LYS A 163 5.80 0.23 53.92
C LYS A 163 4.95 -0.82 53.15
N PRO A 164 5.56 -1.76 52.40
CA PRO A 164 5.26 -2.11 51.01
C PRO A 164 4.26 -3.29 50.90
N THR A 165 3.92 -3.75 49.69
CA THR A 165 3.76 -5.19 49.35
C THR A 165 3.43 -5.38 47.87
N THR A 166 4.27 -6.18 47.23
CA THR A 166 4.09 -6.96 46.01
C THR A 166 2.94 -7.95 46.11
N SER A 167 2.13 -8.04 45.06
CA SER A 167 1.75 -9.30 44.39
C SER A 167 1.26 -8.97 42.99
#